data_AF-A0A6B0GR63-F1
#
_entry.id   AF-A0A6B0GR63-F1
#
_cell.length_a   1.000
_cell.length_b   1.000
_cell.length_c   1.000
_cell.angle_alpha   90.00
_cell.angle_beta   90.00
_cell.angle_gamma   90.00
#
_symmetry.space_group_name_H-M   'P 1'
#
loop_
_entity.id
_entity.type
_entity.pdbx_description
1 polymer ?
#
loop_
_entity_poly.entity_id
_entity_poly.type
_entity_poly.pdbx_seq_one_letter_code
_entity_poly.pdbx_strand_id
1 'polypeptide(L)'
;MSIFDGSNGRYSVRFAETVEPGETVELTEEVSRDATVERVTVRIYLGAELDLRVRPFVTESQSRRPLVVYQGKQYIDGDNDVYEFALSEPVAGGESIGVEVENRDGTNSYDFSMTATVDHDGGLNRAVSALFGGA
;
A
#
# COMPACT_ATOMS: atom_id res chain seq x y z
N MET A 1 6.07 3.97 14.95
CA MET A 1 7.23 4.90 14.85
C MET A 1 7.77 4.81 13.43
N SER A 2 7.44 5.77 12.58
CA SER A 2 7.87 5.83 11.18
C SER A 2 9.27 6.43 11.08
N ILE A 3 10.17 5.82 10.30
CA ILE A 3 11.54 6.32 10.09
C ILE A 3 11.59 7.03 8.74
N PHE A 4 11.89 8.32 8.75
CA PHE A 4 12.12 9.13 7.55
C PHE A 4 13.62 9.06 7.20
N ASP A 5 13.98 8.30 6.16
CA ASP A 5 15.31 8.38 5.54
C ASP A 5 15.19 9.17 4.23
N GLY A 6 15.63 10.42 4.26
CA GLY A 6 15.42 11.39 3.19
C GLY A 6 16.69 11.68 2.42
N SER A 7 16.82 11.10 1.23
CA SER A 7 17.66 11.66 0.17
C SER A 7 16.80 11.87 -1.08
N ASN A 8 16.56 13.15 -1.41
CA ASN A 8 15.88 13.66 -2.61
C ASN A 8 14.44 13.16 -2.86
N GLY A 9 13.43 13.92 -2.40
CA GLY A 9 12.04 13.86 -2.89
C GLY A 9 11.23 12.58 -2.60
N ARG A 10 11.92 11.47 -2.33
CA ARG A 10 11.37 10.14 -2.12
C ARG A 10 11.46 9.75 -0.65
N TYR A 11 10.41 9.13 -0.14
CA TYR A 11 10.35 8.56 1.19
C TYR A 11 9.58 7.24 1.19
N SER A 12 9.60 6.52 2.31
CA SER A 12 8.84 5.28 2.47
C SER A 12 7.91 5.36 3.67
N VAL A 13 6.69 4.89 3.47
CA VAL A 13 5.70 4.67 4.52
C VAL A 13 5.67 3.19 4.83
N ARG A 14 5.80 2.82 6.11
CA ARG A 14 5.78 1.42 6.55
C ARG A 14 4.66 1.17 7.54
N PHE A 15 3.85 0.17 7.24
CA PHE A 15 2.82 -0.39 8.11
C PHE A 15 3.25 -1.79 8.52
N ALA A 16 3.22 -2.11 9.80
CA ALA A 16 3.54 -3.44 10.30
C ALA A 16 2.84 -3.66 11.63
N GLU A 17 2.06 -4.74 11.72
CA GLU A 17 1.25 -5.06 12.88
C GLU A 17 0.91 -6.56 12.88
N THR A 18 0.49 -7.05 14.05
CA THR A 18 -0.09 -8.37 14.26
C THR A 18 -1.61 -8.26 14.16
N VAL A 19 -2.24 -9.10 13.34
CA VAL A 19 -3.70 -9.13 13.17
C VAL A 19 -4.27 -10.31 13.95
N GLU A 20 -5.14 -10.04 14.92
CA GLU A 20 -5.72 -11.06 15.77
C GLU A 20 -6.68 -11.99 14.99
N PRO A 21 -7.02 -13.18 15.53
CA PRO A 21 -7.90 -14.11 14.85
C PRO A 21 -9.27 -13.50 14.56
N GLY A 22 -9.73 -13.62 13.31
CA GLY A 22 -11.01 -13.06 12.83
C GLY A 22 -11.05 -11.54 12.75
N GLU A 23 -9.93 -10.84 12.98
CA GLU A 23 -9.87 -9.39 12.99
C GLU A 23 -9.70 -8.81 11.58
N THR A 24 -10.18 -7.58 11.39
CA THR A 24 -9.79 -6.72 10.28
C THR A 24 -9.21 -5.43 10.84
N VAL A 25 -7.99 -5.11 10.43
CA VAL A 25 -7.30 -3.86 10.78
C VAL A 25 -7.16 -2.97 9.56
N GLU A 26 -7.25 -1.66 9.78
CA GLU A 26 -6.99 -0.65 8.76
C GLU A 26 -5.95 0.34 9.28
N LEU A 27 -4.87 0.49 8.53
CA LEU A 27 -3.78 1.42 8.84
C LEU A 27 -3.64 2.44 7.72
N THR A 28 -3.50 3.72 8.08
CA THR A 28 -3.38 4.81 7.12
C THR A 28 -2.31 5.82 7.55
N GLU A 29 -1.71 6.49 6.58
CA GLU A 29 -0.80 7.63 6.76
C GLU A 29 -1.15 8.71 5.75
N GLU A 30 -1.36 9.93 6.24
CA GLU A 30 -1.67 11.09 5.39
C GLU A 30 -0.43 11.56 4.63
N VAL A 31 -0.60 11.86 3.34
CA VAL A 31 0.43 12.41 2.47
C VAL A 31 0.35 13.92 2.52
N SER A 32 1.39 14.58 3.05
CA SER A 32 1.36 16.04 3.28
C SER A 32 1.37 16.91 2.02
N ARG A 33 1.80 16.38 0.87
CA ARG A 33 1.88 17.10 -0.42
C ARG A 33 1.77 16.12 -1.58
N ASP A 34 1.35 16.61 -2.75
CA ASP A 34 1.25 15.81 -3.97
C ASP A 34 2.49 14.93 -4.22
N ALA A 35 2.24 13.69 -4.62
CA ALA A 35 3.24 12.66 -4.82
C ALA A 35 2.77 11.55 -5.76
N THR A 36 3.65 10.58 -6.03
CA THR A 36 3.34 9.34 -6.73
C THR A 36 3.77 8.16 -5.87
N VAL A 37 2.88 7.17 -5.69
CA VAL A 37 3.28 5.86 -5.15
C VAL A 37 3.93 5.08 -6.27
N GLU A 38 5.23 4.82 -6.14
CA GLU A 38 6.03 4.14 -7.17
C GLU A 38 6.17 2.64 -6.91
N ARG A 39 6.08 2.23 -5.66
CA ARG A 39 6.22 0.83 -5.26
C ARG A 39 5.42 0.52 -4.01
N VAL A 40 4.82 -0.66 -3.98
CA VAL A 40 4.30 -1.29 -2.77
C VAL A 40 4.94 -2.66 -2.61
N THR A 41 5.49 -2.91 -1.42
CA THR A 41 6.04 -4.21 -1.03
C THR A 41 5.25 -4.74 0.16
N VAL A 42 4.70 -5.94 0.05
CA VAL A 42 3.96 -6.63 1.12
C VAL A 42 4.71 -7.90 1.51
N ARG A 43 4.95 -8.08 2.81
CA ARG A 43 5.48 -9.30 3.41
C ARG A 43 4.37 -9.97 4.21
N ILE A 44 4.10 -11.22 3.87
CA ILE A 44 3.28 -12.12 4.69
C ILE A 44 4.25 -13.12 5.32
N TYR A 45 4.28 -13.19 6.65
CA TYR A 45 5.19 -14.07 7.37
C TYR A 45 4.70 -15.52 7.37
N LEU A 46 5.59 -16.44 7.73
CA LEU A 46 5.30 -17.88 7.73
C LEU A 46 4.13 -18.21 8.68
N GLY A 47 3.24 -19.10 8.23
CA GLY A 47 2.14 -19.66 9.00
C GLY A 47 0.77 -19.08 8.66
N ALA A 48 0.70 -18.02 7.85
CA ALA A 48 -0.55 -17.37 7.47
C ALA A 48 -1.35 -18.15 6.41
N GLU A 49 -0.74 -19.10 5.69
CA GLU A 49 -1.40 -20.10 4.82
C GLU A 49 -2.65 -19.62 4.02
N LEU A 50 -2.61 -18.40 3.43
CA LEU A 50 -3.73 -17.76 2.70
C LEU A 50 -4.89 -17.21 3.55
N ASP A 51 -4.79 -17.27 4.88
CA ASP A 51 -5.77 -16.72 5.82
C ASP A 51 -5.67 -15.20 5.96
N LEU A 52 -4.49 -14.63 5.70
CA LEU A 52 -4.31 -13.18 5.59
C LEU A 52 -4.69 -12.66 4.20
N ARG A 53 -5.56 -11.64 4.18
CA ARG A 53 -5.90 -10.86 3.00
C ARG A 53 -5.42 -9.43 3.17
N VAL A 54 -4.44 -9.01 2.38
CA VAL A 54 -3.88 -7.66 2.41
C VAL A 54 -4.38 -6.85 1.21
N ARG A 55 -4.93 -5.65 1.47
CA ARG A 55 -5.48 -4.76 0.44
C ARG A 55 -4.90 -3.35 0.55
N PRO A 56 -3.80 -3.04 -0.15
CA PRO A 56 -3.25 -1.68 -0.23
C PRO A 56 -4.20 -0.72 -0.94
N PHE A 57 -4.34 0.51 -0.44
CA PHE A 57 -5.25 1.52 -1.00
C PHE A 57 -4.75 2.95 -0.82
N VAL A 58 -5.36 3.87 -1.56
CA VAL A 58 -5.36 5.32 -1.31
C VAL A 58 -6.79 5.74 -0.99
N THR A 59 -6.96 6.66 -0.04
CA THR A 59 -8.26 7.21 0.32
C THR A 59 -8.28 8.73 0.22
N GLU A 60 -9.37 9.25 -0.36
CA GLU A 60 -9.69 10.67 -0.46
C GLU A 60 -11.05 10.89 0.19
N SER A 61 -11.09 11.51 1.37
CA SER A 61 -12.32 11.75 2.13
C SER A 61 -13.11 10.46 2.44
N GLN A 62 -14.00 10.04 1.54
CA GLN A 62 -14.82 8.81 1.63
C GLN A 62 -14.64 7.87 0.44
N SER A 63 -13.81 8.23 -0.53
CA SER A 63 -13.55 7.42 -1.72
C SER A 63 -12.28 6.61 -1.53
N ARG A 64 -12.37 5.29 -1.75
CA ARG A 64 -11.24 4.36 -1.61
C ARG A 64 -10.86 3.79 -2.96
N ARG A 65 -9.57 3.88 -3.29
CA ARG A 65 -8.98 3.43 -4.56
C ARG A 65 -7.93 2.36 -4.27
N PRO A 66 -8.01 1.15 -4.86
CA PRO A 66 -7.01 0.12 -4.65
C PRO A 66 -5.68 0.53 -5.30
N LEU A 67 -4.56 0.33 -4.60
CA LEU A 67 -3.22 0.59 -5.15
C LEU A 67 -2.74 -0.54 -6.07
N VAL A 68 -3.23 -1.75 -5.84
CA VAL A 68 -2.83 -2.94 -6.59
C VAL A 68 -3.99 -3.40 -7.44
N VAL A 69 -3.73 -3.61 -8.74
CA VAL A 69 -4.67 -4.26 -9.66
C VAL A 69 -4.44 -5.76 -9.60
N TYR A 70 -5.46 -6.48 -9.15
CA TYR A 70 -5.41 -7.93 -8.98
C TYR A 70 -5.87 -8.65 -10.25
N GLN A 71 -5.17 -9.69 -10.68
CA GLN A 71 -5.64 -10.57 -11.74
C GLN A 71 -6.48 -11.71 -11.15
N GLY A 72 -7.81 -11.54 -11.15
CA GLY A 72 -8.75 -12.58 -10.71
C GLY A 72 -8.98 -12.70 -9.20
N LYS A 73 -8.28 -11.91 -8.38
CA LYS A 73 -8.52 -11.76 -6.93
C LYS A 73 -8.84 -10.30 -6.58
N GLN A 74 -8.97 -9.97 -5.30
CA GLN A 74 -9.17 -8.59 -4.80
C GLN A 74 -8.25 -8.25 -3.61
N TYR A 75 -7.23 -9.08 -3.36
CA TYR A 75 -6.33 -9.01 -2.22
C TYR A 75 -5.04 -9.78 -2.52
N ILE A 76 -4.01 -9.48 -1.76
CA ILE A 76 -2.76 -10.24 -1.68
C ILE A 76 -2.92 -11.26 -0.56
N ASP A 77 -2.62 -12.52 -0.85
CA ASP A 77 -2.58 -13.66 0.07
C ASP A 77 -1.31 -14.46 -0.21
N GLY A 78 -0.81 -15.21 0.78
CA GLY A 78 0.44 -15.94 0.64
C GLY A 78 0.88 -16.62 1.91
N ASP A 79 2.07 -17.24 1.86
CA ASP A 79 2.75 -17.78 3.03
C ASP A 79 4.27 -17.66 2.86
N ASN A 80 4.93 -17.00 3.83
CA ASN A 80 6.38 -16.74 3.78
C ASN A 80 6.87 -16.00 2.51
N ASP A 81 6.00 -15.21 1.89
CA ASP A 81 6.22 -14.58 0.59
C ASP A 81 6.46 -13.06 0.68
N VAL A 82 7.17 -12.52 -0.33
CA VAL A 82 7.29 -11.07 -0.56
C VAL A 82 6.62 -10.76 -1.89
N TYR A 83 5.66 -9.85 -1.87
CA TYR A 83 4.97 -9.35 -3.05
C TYR A 83 5.41 -7.92 -3.32
N GLU A 84 5.99 -7.67 -4.49
CA GLU A 84 6.39 -6.33 -4.93
C GLU A 84 5.59 -5.92 -6.16
N PHE A 85 5.05 -4.70 -6.10
CA PHE A 85 4.28 -4.08 -7.17
C PHE A 85 4.91 -2.74 -7.52
N ALA A 86 5.33 -2.59 -8.78
CA ALA A 86 5.73 -1.30 -9.33
C ALA A 86 4.48 -0.55 -9.81
N LEU A 87 4.34 0.71 -9.38
CA LEU A 87 3.15 1.53 -9.56
C LEU A 87 3.52 2.90 -10.15
N SER A 88 2.51 3.65 -10.57
CA SER A 88 2.63 5.07 -10.91
C SER A 88 1.33 5.77 -10.51
N GLU A 89 0.89 5.50 -9.27
CA GLU A 89 -0.39 5.98 -8.77
C GLU A 89 -0.22 7.39 -8.17
N PRO A 90 -0.91 8.42 -8.69
CA PRO A 90 -0.87 9.75 -8.11
C PRO A 90 -1.61 9.78 -6.75
N VAL A 91 -1.02 10.52 -5.81
CA VAL A 91 -1.61 10.81 -4.50
C VAL A 91 -1.51 12.30 -4.22
N ALA A 92 -2.63 12.96 -3.99
CA ALA A 92 -2.70 14.39 -3.70
C ALA A 92 -2.36 14.68 -2.23
N GLY A 93 -1.90 15.91 -1.95
CA GLY A 93 -1.74 16.39 -0.58
C GLY A 93 -3.06 16.34 0.18
N GLY A 94 -3.07 15.69 1.34
CA GLY A 94 -4.25 15.46 2.18
C GLY A 94 -4.99 14.14 1.90
N GLU A 95 -4.62 13.39 0.85
CA GLU A 95 -5.03 11.98 0.72
C GLU A 95 -4.19 11.10 1.65
N SER A 96 -4.69 9.90 1.97
CA SER A 96 -3.96 8.93 2.79
C SER A 96 -3.63 7.68 2.01
N ILE A 97 -2.42 7.17 2.20
CA ILE A 97 -2.02 5.82 1.78
C ILE A 97 -2.36 4.88 2.94
N GLY A 98 -2.92 3.72 2.62
CA GLY A 98 -3.29 2.76 3.65
C GLY A 98 -3.25 1.32 3.21
N VAL A 99 -3.49 0.46 4.19
CA VAL A 99 -3.61 -0.98 4.03
C VAL A 99 -4.70 -1.49 4.95
N GLU A 100 -5.60 -2.29 4.38
CA GLU A 100 -6.54 -3.09 5.15
C GLU A 100 -6.05 -4.52 5.15
N VAL A 101 -6.05 -5.15 6.32
CA VAL A 101 -5.66 -6.54 6.48
C VAL A 101 -6.75 -7.28 7.24
N GLU A 102 -7.24 -8.36 6.65
CA GLU A 102 -8.26 -9.24 7.22
C GLU A 102 -7.62 -10.59 7.52
N ASN A 103 -7.68 -11.03 8.77
CA ASN A 103 -7.31 -12.38 9.18
C ASN A 103 -8.57 -13.26 9.23
N ARG A 104 -8.60 -14.31 8.40
CA ARG A 104 -9.72 -15.25 8.34
C ARG A 104 -9.55 -16.48 9.23
N ASP A 105 -8.37 -16.69 9.80
CA ASP A 105 -8.22 -17.72 10.82
C ASP A 105 -8.95 -17.29 12.09
N GLY A 106 -9.72 -18.21 12.68
CA GLY A 106 -10.38 -18.02 13.97
C GLY A 106 -9.52 -18.39 15.17
N THR A 107 -8.27 -18.82 14.97
CA THR A 107 -7.41 -19.37 16.03
C THR A 107 -6.08 -18.62 16.18
N ASN A 108 -5.35 -18.37 15.09
CA ASN A 108 -4.00 -17.82 15.16
C ASN A 108 -3.97 -16.35 14.73
N SER A 109 -3.08 -15.60 15.36
CA SER A 109 -2.73 -14.24 14.94
C SER A 109 -1.57 -14.29 13.97
N TYR A 110 -1.49 -13.30 13.08
CA TYR A 110 -0.47 -13.25 12.06
C TYR A 110 0.15 -11.86 11.91
N ASP A 111 1.46 -11.83 11.73
CA ASP A 111 2.17 -10.61 11.41
C ASP A 111 2.11 -10.31 9.92
N PHE A 112 2.05 -9.03 9.58
CA PHE A 112 2.30 -8.55 8.22
C PHE A 112 3.19 -7.32 8.23
N SER A 113 3.77 -7.01 7.07
CA SER A 113 4.24 -5.64 6.83
C SER A 113 4.02 -5.20 5.39
N MET A 114 3.69 -3.92 5.23
CA MET A 114 3.62 -3.23 3.96
C MET A 114 4.59 -2.05 3.98
N THR A 115 5.34 -1.86 2.90
CA THR A 115 6.10 -0.63 2.65
C THR A 115 5.65 -0.02 1.33
N ALA A 116 5.24 1.24 1.35
CA ALA A 116 4.95 2.03 0.16
C ALA A 116 6.07 3.06 -0.06
N THR A 117 6.66 3.08 -1.26
CA THR A 117 7.62 4.11 -1.68
C THR A 117 6.89 5.23 -2.39
N VAL A 118 7.08 6.45 -1.90
CA VAL A 118 6.38 7.66 -2.36
C VAL A 118 7.41 8.66 -2.85
N ASP A 119 7.18 9.22 -4.04
CA ASP A 119 8.04 10.24 -4.65
C ASP A 119 7.25 11.53 -4.91
N HIS A 120 7.69 12.64 -4.31
CA HIS A 120 7.11 13.97 -4.52
C HIS A 120 7.53 14.60 -5.83
N ASP A 121 8.71 14.26 -6.37
CA ASP A 121 9.26 14.95 -7.54
C ASP A 121 8.65 14.42 -8.86
N GLY A 122 8.10 13.20 -8.84
CA GLY A 122 7.35 12.60 -9.94
C GLY A 122 5.88 13.06 -10.07
N GLY A 123 5.33 13.72 -9.03
CA GLY A 123 3.90 13.81 -8.70
C GLY A 123 2.92 14.36 -9.74
N LEU A 124 3.36 15.21 -10.68
CA LEU A 124 2.47 15.84 -11.67
C LEU A 124 2.94 15.72 -13.13
N ASN A 125 4.23 15.44 -13.37
CA ASN A 125 4.78 15.48 -14.74
C ASN A 125 4.48 14.24 -15.59
N ARG A 126 4.16 13.09 -14.97
CA ARG A 126 3.83 11.86 -15.72
C ARG A 126 2.39 11.82 -16.21
N ALA A 127 1.43 12.38 -15.46
CA ALA A 127 0.03 12.45 -15.88
C ALA A 127 -0.17 13.38 -17.09
N VAL A 128 0.60 14.48 -17.17
CA VAL A 128 0.52 15.44 -18.28
C VAL A 128 1.12 14.88 -19.57
N SER A 129 2.18 14.07 -19.52
CA SER A 129 2.75 13.45 -20.73
C SER A 129 1.80 12.43 -21.39
N ALA A 130 0.98 11.72 -20.63
CA ALA A 130 0.03 10.76 -21.18
C ALA A 130 -1.16 11.42 -21.91
N LEU A 131 -1.50 12.66 -21.56
CA LEU A 131 -2.64 13.39 -22.16
C LEU A 131 -2.24 14.25 -23.37
N PHE A 132 -0.97 14.64 -23.51
CA PHE A 132 -0.50 15.49 -24.61
C PHE A 132 0.49 14.80 -25.57
N GLY A 133 0.82 13.53 -25.36
CA GLY A 133 1.75 12.76 -26.20
C GLY A 133 1.13 12.03 -27.41
N GLY A 134 -0.16 12.23 -27.69
CA GLY A 134 -0.84 11.67 -28.86
C GLY A 134 -1.01 12.70 -29.97
N ALA A 135 0.00 12.82 -30.84
CA ALA A 135 -0.11 13.45 -32.16
C ALA A 135 0.61 12.56 -33.19
#